data_AF-A0A6V7MBY1-F1
#
_entry.id   AF-A0A6V7MBY1-F1
#
_cell.length_a   1.000
_cell.length_b   1.000
_cell.length_c   1.000
_cell.angle_alpha   90.00
_cell.angle_beta   90.00
_cell.angle_gamma   90.00
#
_symmetry.space_group_name_H-M   'P 1'
#
loop_
_entity.id
_entity.type
_entity.pdbx_description
1 polymer ?
#
loop_
_entity_poly.entity_id
_entity_poly.type
_entity_poly.pdbx_seq_one_letter_code
_entity_poly.pdbx_strand_id
1 'polypeptide(L)'
;ITDDVSSLVIAQLLFLQSESSKKPIHLYINSPGGSVTAGLGIYDTMQYVLPPVATWCVGQACSMASLLLAAGAKGMRHSLPNARIMIHQPSGGVQGQATDIQIQAEEILKLKKQINHLYVKHTGLEISRI
;
A
#
# COMPACT_ATOMS: atom_id res chain seq x y z
N ILE A 1 -5.34 -4.63 7.03
CA ILE A 1 -4.14 -5.27 6.46
C ILE A 1 -3.23 -5.67 7.62
N THR A 2 -3.03 -6.97 7.80
CA THR A 2 -2.18 -7.59 8.81
C THR A 2 -1.15 -8.49 8.11
N ASP A 3 -0.18 -9.03 8.84
CA ASP A 3 0.86 -9.91 8.28
C ASP A 3 0.28 -11.18 7.65
N ASP A 4 -0.77 -11.76 8.26
CA ASP A 4 -1.46 -12.93 7.70
C ASP A 4 -2.13 -12.61 6.35
N VAL A 5 -2.84 -11.48 6.28
CA VAL A 5 -3.48 -11.01 5.04
C VAL A 5 -2.42 -10.68 3.99
N SER A 6 -1.31 -10.06 4.40
CA SER A 6 -0.19 -9.76 3.50
C SER A 6 0.40 -11.03 2.91
N SER A 7 0.71 -12.02 3.75
CA SER A 7 1.25 -13.30 3.33
C SER A 7 0.33 -14.02 2.33
N LEU A 8 -0.98 -14.03 2.60
CA LEU A 8 -1.97 -14.62 1.71
C LEU A 8 -2.08 -13.89 0.35
N VAL A 9 -2.05 -12.56 0.36
CA VAL A 9 -2.10 -11.76 -0.88
C VAL A 9 -0.81 -11.94 -1.69
N ILE A 10 0.35 -11.90 -1.05
CA ILE A 10 1.66 -12.09 -1.70
C ILE A 10 1.73 -13.48 -2.34
N ALA A 11 1.33 -14.53 -1.62
CA ALA A 11 1.30 -15.89 -2.15
C ALA A 11 0.42 -15.99 -3.42
N GLN A 12 -0.75 -15.34 -3.42
CA GLN A 12 -1.64 -15.31 -4.59
C GLN A 12 -1.05 -14.52 -5.76
N LEU A 13 -0.40 -13.38 -5.52
CA LEU A 13 0.27 -12.60 -6.57
C LEU A 13 1.37 -13.42 -7.26
N LEU A 14 2.20 -14.10 -6.47
CA LEU A 14 3.27 -14.95 -6.97
C LEU A 14 2.73 -16.17 -7.71
N PHE A 15 1.67 -16.79 -7.19
CA PHE A 15 0.99 -17.90 -7.86
C PHE A 15 0.42 -17.48 -9.22
N LEU A 16 -0.31 -16.35 -9.27
CA LEU A 16 -0.90 -15.86 -10.52
C LEU A 16 0.17 -15.48 -11.56
N GLN A 17 1.31 -14.94 -11.12
CA GLN A 17 2.45 -14.73 -12.01
C GLN A 17 3.01 -16.05 -12.57
N SER A 18 3.09 -17.10 -11.74
CA SER A 18 3.54 -18.42 -12.17
C SER A 18 2.60 -19.02 -13.22
N GLU A 19 1.29 -18.82 -13.07
CA GLU A 19 0.29 -19.24 -14.05
C GLU A 19 0.39 -18.46 -15.37
N SER A 20 0.64 -17.15 -15.29
CA SER A 20 0.93 -16.33 -16.47
C SER A 20 1.63 -15.04 -16.09
N SER A 21 2.81 -14.81 -16.68
CA SER A 21 3.54 -13.54 -16.56
C SER A 21 2.93 -12.38 -17.35
N LYS A 22 1.83 -12.59 -18.08
CA LYS A 22 1.22 -11.59 -18.99
C LYS A 22 -0.22 -11.22 -18.67
N LYS A 23 -1.01 -12.16 -18.13
CA LYS A 23 -2.44 -11.93 -17.88
C LYS A 23 -2.62 -10.94 -16.72
N PRO A 24 -3.41 -9.87 -16.87
CA PRO A 24 -3.64 -8.92 -15.78
C PRO A 24 -4.15 -9.57 -14.51
N ILE A 25 -3.65 -9.12 -13.37
CA ILE A 25 -4.11 -9.53 -12.04
C ILE A 25 -5.10 -8.48 -11.53
N HIS A 26 -6.25 -8.91 -11.03
CA HIS A 26 -7.26 -8.01 -10.48
C HIS A 26 -7.25 -8.05 -8.95
N LEU A 27 -6.92 -6.92 -8.33
CA LEU A 27 -6.90 -6.73 -6.89
C LEU A 27 -8.10 -5.88 -6.45
N TYR A 28 -9.07 -6.51 -5.79
CA TYR A 28 -10.22 -5.82 -5.19
C TYR A 28 -9.90 -5.36 -3.78
N ILE A 29 -10.15 -4.09 -3.49
CA ILE A 29 -9.76 -3.42 -2.24
C ILE A 29 -11.01 -2.84 -1.56
N ASN A 30 -11.34 -3.42 -0.41
CA ASN A 30 -12.26 -2.86 0.58
C ASN A 30 -11.59 -2.92 1.95
N SER A 31 -10.82 -1.90 2.31
CA SER A 31 -10.01 -1.97 3.52
C SER A 31 -9.82 -0.61 4.20
N PRO A 32 -9.94 -0.55 5.55
CA PRO A 32 -9.65 0.65 6.31
C PRO A 32 -8.14 0.91 6.49
N GLY A 33 -7.26 0.06 5.94
CA GLY A 33 -5.82 0.14 6.14
C GLY A 33 -5.28 -0.93 7.07
N GLY A 34 -4.14 -0.68 7.71
CA GLY A 34 -3.53 -1.60 8.68
C GLY A 34 -2.03 -1.38 8.85
N SER A 35 -1.30 -2.45 9.18
CA SER A 35 0.15 -2.42 9.39
C SER A 35 0.90 -1.89 8.17
N VAL A 36 1.81 -0.95 8.40
CA VAL A 36 2.64 -0.33 7.34
C VAL A 36 3.52 -1.36 6.67
N THR A 37 4.26 -2.16 7.44
CA THR A 37 5.17 -3.18 6.89
C THR A 37 4.42 -4.26 6.12
N ALA A 38 3.27 -4.70 6.64
CA ALA A 38 2.40 -5.65 5.94
C ALA A 38 1.95 -5.11 4.59
N GLY A 39 1.52 -3.84 4.56
CA GLY A 39 1.12 -3.18 3.32
C GLY A 39 2.28 -2.95 2.35
N LEU A 40 3.48 -2.64 2.85
CA LEU A 40 4.69 -2.50 2.03
C LEU A 40 5.10 -3.84 1.39
N GLY A 41 4.93 -4.96 2.10
CA GLY A 41 5.16 -6.30 1.51
C GLY A 41 4.24 -6.58 0.31
N ILE A 42 2.95 -6.25 0.44
CA ILE A 42 2.01 -6.36 -0.70
C ILE A 42 2.42 -5.40 -1.82
N TYR A 43 2.72 -4.15 -1.47
CA TYR A 43 3.12 -3.10 -2.42
C TYR A 43 4.32 -3.55 -3.26
N ASP A 44 5.42 -3.96 -2.62
CA ASP A 44 6.64 -4.35 -3.33
C ASP A 44 6.39 -5.59 -4.20
N THR A 45 5.57 -6.54 -3.72
CA THR A 45 5.17 -7.70 -4.53
C THR A 45 4.37 -7.28 -5.76
N MET A 46 3.44 -6.32 -5.64
CA MET A 46 2.71 -5.77 -6.79
C MET A 46 3.64 -5.11 -7.81
N GLN A 47 4.72 -4.47 -7.36
CA GLN A 47 5.70 -3.85 -8.27
C GLN A 47 6.68 -4.88 -8.86
N TYR A 48 6.91 -5.99 -8.16
CA TYR A 48 7.85 -7.03 -8.53
C TYR A 48 7.29 -7.99 -9.58
N VAL A 49 6.00 -8.33 -9.47
CA VAL A 49 5.38 -9.25 -10.43
C VAL A 49 5.28 -8.61 -11.82
N LEU A 50 5.54 -9.41 -12.85
CA LEU A 50 5.51 -9.00 -14.26
C LEU A 50 4.11 -8.67 -14.79
N PRO A 51 3.03 -9.41 -14.43
CA PRO A 51 1.71 -9.09 -14.93
C PRO A 51 1.22 -7.74 -14.40
N PRO A 52 0.50 -6.95 -15.21
CA PRO A 52 -0.05 -5.69 -14.73
C PRO A 52 -1.11 -5.93 -13.67
N VAL A 53 -0.98 -5.28 -12.51
CA VAL A 53 -1.94 -5.38 -11.41
C VAL A 53 -2.98 -4.27 -11.53
N ALA A 54 -4.22 -4.63 -11.86
CA ALA A 54 -5.37 -3.74 -11.88
C ALA A 54 -5.99 -3.65 -10.48
N THR A 55 -6.23 -2.43 -9.98
CA THR A 55 -6.77 -2.20 -8.64
C THR A 55 -8.20 -1.67 -8.68
N TRP A 56 -9.05 -2.17 -7.80
CA TRP A 56 -10.48 -1.85 -7.76
C TRP A 56 -10.90 -1.47 -6.35
N CYS A 57 -11.19 -0.18 -6.10
CA CYS A 57 -11.74 0.24 -4.84
C CYS A 57 -13.25 -0.02 -4.79
N VAL A 58 -13.65 -0.84 -3.81
CA VAL A 58 -15.04 -1.21 -3.54
C VAL A 58 -15.33 -0.85 -2.09
N GLY A 59 -16.21 0.12 -1.84
CA GLY A 59 -16.51 0.60 -0.49
C GLY A 59 -15.45 1.57 0.04
N GLN A 60 -14.26 1.10 0.43
CA GLN A 60 -13.20 2.00 0.88
C GLN A 60 -11.77 1.52 0.59
N ALA A 61 -10.87 2.48 0.37
CA ALA A 61 -9.44 2.29 0.41
C ALA A 61 -8.83 3.40 1.30
N CYS A 62 -8.50 3.06 2.53
CA CYS A 62 -7.96 4.01 3.50
C CYS A 62 -6.53 3.64 3.93
N SER A 63 -5.69 4.64 4.22
CA SER A 63 -4.34 4.46 4.75
C SER A 63 -3.46 3.59 3.83
N MET A 64 -2.90 2.47 4.32
CA MET A 64 -2.14 1.54 3.46
C MET A 64 -2.96 1.00 2.28
N ALA A 65 -4.28 0.89 2.41
CA ALA A 65 -5.12 0.40 1.32
C ALA A 65 -5.25 1.41 0.17
N SER A 66 -5.26 2.72 0.44
CA SER A 66 -5.21 3.74 -0.62
C SER A 66 -3.86 3.77 -1.32
N LEU A 67 -2.77 3.44 -0.62
CA LEU A 67 -1.46 3.29 -1.25
C LEU A 67 -1.47 2.11 -2.24
N LEU A 68 -1.99 0.95 -1.82
CA LEU A 68 -2.13 -0.21 -2.70
C LEU A 68 -3.04 0.09 -3.90
N LEU A 69 -4.15 0.80 -3.69
CA LEU A 69 -4.99 1.27 -4.78
C LEU A 69 -4.20 2.13 -5.79
N ALA A 70 -3.44 3.11 -5.30
CA ALA A 70 -2.64 4.00 -6.13
C ALA A 70 -1.49 3.27 -6.86
N ALA A 71 -0.97 2.19 -6.26
CA ALA A 71 0.15 1.39 -6.75
C ALA A 71 -0.21 0.40 -7.88
N GLY A 72 -1.48 0.31 -8.26
CA GLY A 72 -1.90 -0.45 -9.44
C GLY A 72 -1.28 0.09 -10.73
N ALA A 73 -1.24 -0.74 -11.76
CA ALA A 73 -0.70 -0.38 -13.07
C ALA A 73 -1.35 0.90 -13.61
N LYS A 74 -0.54 1.79 -14.20
CA LYS A 74 -1.00 3.09 -14.70
C LYS A 74 -2.12 2.89 -15.74
N GLY A 75 -3.26 3.55 -15.53
CA GLY A 75 -4.45 3.39 -16.36
C GLY A 75 -5.40 2.26 -15.93
N MET A 76 -5.01 1.42 -14.96
CA MET A 76 -5.79 0.28 -14.45
C MET A 76 -6.14 0.42 -12.97
N ARG A 77 -6.43 1.66 -12.54
CA ARG A 77 -6.77 1.98 -11.15
C ARG A 77 -8.19 2.53 -11.12
N HIS A 78 -9.09 1.75 -10.55
CA HIS A 78 -10.53 1.97 -10.64
C HIS A 78 -11.15 2.14 -9.25
N SER A 79 -12.27 2.84 -9.20
CA SER A 79 -13.04 3.05 -7.99
C SER A 79 -14.52 3.05 -8.35
N LEU A 80 -15.35 2.37 -7.56
CA LEU A 80 -16.80 2.45 -7.74
C LEU A 80 -17.32 3.84 -7.35
N PRO A 81 -18.47 4.29 -7.89
CA PRO A 81 -18.96 5.68 -7.69
C PRO A 81 -19.17 6.10 -6.23
N ASN A 82 -19.48 5.15 -5.34
CA ASN A 82 -19.74 5.42 -3.92
C ASN A 82 -18.58 4.99 -3.01
N ALA A 83 -17.45 4.56 -3.57
CA ALA A 83 -16.30 4.21 -2.78
C ALA A 83 -15.60 5.46 -2.23
N ARG A 84 -15.02 5.36 -1.04
CA ARG A 84 -14.27 6.46 -0.41
C ARG A 84 -12.78 6.14 -0.33
N ILE A 85 -11.96 7.18 -0.46
CA ILE A 85 -10.51 7.08 -0.38
C ILE A 85 -10.05 8.04 0.72
N MET A 86 -9.13 7.59 1.57
CA MET A 86 -8.56 8.42 2.64
C MET A 86 -7.08 8.14 2.79
N ILE A 87 -6.26 9.19 2.77
CA ILE A 87 -4.84 9.14 3.08
C ILE A 87 -4.59 9.86 4.40
N HIS A 88 -3.62 9.37 5.18
CA HIS A 88 -3.12 10.05 6.37
C HIS A 88 -1.69 9.60 6.65
N GLN A 89 -0.95 10.39 7.42
CA GLN A 89 0.39 10.03 7.87
C GLN A 89 0.36 8.76 8.75
N PRO A 90 1.42 7.92 8.74
CA PRO A 90 1.50 6.76 9.62
C PRO A 90 1.38 7.18 11.08
N SER A 91 0.80 6.31 11.89
CA SER A 91 0.61 6.51 13.32
C SER A 91 1.20 5.32 14.07
N GLY A 92 1.79 5.58 15.24
CA GLY A 92 2.41 4.58 16.10
C GLY A 92 2.54 5.11 17.52
N GLY A 93 2.85 4.23 18.46
CA GLY A 93 3.12 4.58 19.85
C GLY A 93 4.46 3.98 20.28
N VAL A 94 5.17 4.69 21.16
CA VAL A 94 6.41 4.21 21.78
C VAL A 94 6.37 4.51 23.28
N GLN A 95 6.92 3.59 24.06
CA GLN A 95 7.14 3.74 25.50
C GLN A 95 8.49 3.08 25.82
N GLY A 96 9.34 3.71 26.64
CA GLY A 96 10.66 3.19 26.95
C GLY A 96 11.62 4.25 27.45
N GLN A 97 12.92 3.96 27.40
CA GLN A 97 13.95 4.94 27.73
C GLN A 97 13.96 6.08 26.69
N ALA A 98 14.53 7.22 27.05
CA ALA A 98 14.62 8.37 26.15
C ALA A 98 15.28 7.99 24.79
N THR A 99 16.31 7.15 24.83
CA THR A 99 16.99 6.63 23.63
C THR A 99 16.06 5.78 22.76
N ASP A 100 15.26 4.89 23.36
CA ASP A 100 14.31 4.05 22.61
C ASP A 100 13.21 4.89 21.96
N ILE A 101 12.71 5.89 22.69
CA ILE A 101 11.72 6.86 22.18
C ILE A 101 12.30 7.60 20.96
N GLN A 102 13.54 8.08 21.06
CA GLN A 102 14.19 8.78 19.95
C GLN A 102 14.35 7.86 18.72
N ILE A 103 14.84 6.63 18.89
CA ILE A 103 15.03 5.67 17.80
C ILE A 103 13.71 5.39 17.08
N GLN A 104 12.63 5.15 17.83
CA GLN A 104 11.32 4.87 17.24
C GLN A 104 10.70 6.11 16.57
N ALA A 105 10.90 7.30 17.14
CA ALA A 105 10.45 8.54 16.51
C ALA A 105 11.17 8.78 15.16
N GLU A 106 12.48 8.54 15.10
CA GLU A 106 13.25 8.62 13.86
C GLU A 106 12.75 7.61 12.81
N GLU A 107 12.42 6.38 13.23
CA GLU A 107 11.88 5.35 12.33
C GLU A 107 10.50 5.72 11.78
N ILE A 108 9.57 6.22 12.62
CA ILE A 108 8.26 6.68 12.16
C ILE A 108 8.41 7.84 11.15
N LEU A 109 9.36 8.75 11.37
CA LEU A 109 9.64 9.84 10.42
C LEU A 109 10.21 9.31 9.09
N LYS A 110 11.05 8.28 9.10
CA LYS A 110 11.53 7.61 7.88
C LYS A 110 10.38 6.96 7.13
N LEU A 111 9.53 6.20 7.82
CA LEU A 111 8.34 5.55 7.23
C LEU A 111 7.38 6.58 6.62
N LYS A 112 7.12 7.69 7.32
CA LYS A 112 6.32 8.80 6.79
C LYS A 112 6.90 9.34 5.49
N LYS A 113 8.19 9.64 5.46
CA LYS A 113 8.87 10.13 4.25
C LYS A 113 8.76 9.09 3.13
N GLN A 114 9.05 7.83 3.41
CA GLN A 114 8.98 6.75 2.42
C GLN A 114 7.58 6.65 1.80
N ILE A 115 6.53 6.56 2.61
CA ILE A 115 5.14 6.47 2.14
C ILE A 115 4.76 7.68 1.29
N ASN A 116 5.12 8.90 1.72
CA ASN A 116 4.82 10.11 0.94
C ASN A 116 5.49 10.06 -0.44
N HIS A 117 6.75 9.61 -0.54
CA HIS A 117 7.42 9.45 -1.83
C HIS A 117 6.76 8.38 -2.72
N LEU A 118 6.23 7.30 -2.12
CA LEU A 118 5.46 6.32 -2.88
C LEU A 118 4.17 6.92 -3.44
N TYR A 119 3.45 7.75 -2.68
CA TYR A 119 2.31 8.50 -3.20
C TYR A 119 2.72 9.46 -4.31
N VAL A 120 3.79 10.23 -4.15
CA VAL A 120 4.34 11.11 -5.21
C VAL A 120 4.60 10.31 -6.49
N LYS A 121 5.31 9.17 -6.38
CA LYS A 121 5.62 8.27 -7.51
C LYS A 121 4.36 7.86 -8.29
N HIS A 122 3.30 7.47 -7.58
CA HIS A 122 2.11 6.90 -8.21
C HIS A 122 1.06 7.93 -8.62
N THR A 123 1.00 9.07 -7.93
CA THR A 123 0.02 10.13 -8.24
C THR A 123 0.57 11.18 -9.20
N GLY A 124 1.89 11.34 -9.28
CA GLY A 124 2.53 12.43 -10.01
C GLY A 124 2.31 13.81 -9.38
N LEU A 125 1.80 13.87 -8.14
CA LEU A 125 1.65 15.11 -7.39
C LEU A 125 2.96 15.50 -6.73
N GLU A 126 3.19 16.80 -6.60
CA GLU A 126 4.31 17.35 -5.83
C GLU A 126 4.24 16.95 -4.36
N ILE A 127 5.39 16.77 -3.72
CA ILE A 127 5.49 16.36 -2.29
C ILE A 127 4.76 17.34 -1.35
N SER A 128 4.67 18.62 -1.72
CA SER A 128 3.95 19.64 -0.95
C SER A 128 2.43 19.44 -0.93
N ARG A 129 1.90 18.62 -1.85
CA ARG A 129 0.47 18.25 -1.96
C ARG A 129 0.15 16.89 -1.34
N ILE A 130 1.16 16.18 -0.81
CA ILE A 130 1.04 14.88 -0.14
C ILE A 130 1.21 15.05 1.36
#